data_AF-V5HKJ2-F1
#
_entry.id   AF-V5HKJ2-F1
#
_cell.length_a   1.000
_cell.length_b   1.000
_cell.length_c   1.000
_cell.angle_alpha   90.00
_cell.angle_beta   90.00
_cell.angle_gamma   90.00
#
_symmetry.space_group_name_H-M   'P 1'
#
loop_
_entity.id
_entity.type
_entity.pdbx_description
1 polymer ?
#
loop_
_entity_poly.entity_id
_entity_poly.type
_entity_poly.pdbx_seq_one_letter_code
_entity_poly.pdbx_strand_id
1 'polypeptide(L)'
;MCEQQDLAILCFQHCDKKANVLCLQLPENCPICGLELEDAELRVPPFRIPYPFKNSQNAPCSIVIKPSKGDFMHSYSSSLDLHTGVTDSKGQVYEFDKSGLKVGKLPAWTQCVAVPVIAQQNNAWYEFWDYTLSITEGQEQWNSSEYDEKTHNCYSFVIAFLRMLQIPELKPSLKDKLTFLVSDFLVPHTKNVARYITLYRKLLHDKCYVKRGLSEARQAH
;
A
#
# COMPACT_ATOMS: atom_id res chain seq x y z
N MET A 1 -1.52 -4.86 -25.81
CA MET A 1 -0.48 -5.24 -24.83
C MET A 1 -1.15 -6.15 -23.83
N CYS A 2 -0.66 -7.38 -23.66
CA CYS A 2 -1.24 -8.34 -22.74
C CYS A 2 -1.04 -7.81 -21.31
N GLU A 3 -2.12 -7.48 -20.60
CA GLU A 3 -2.05 -7.20 -19.17
C GLU A 3 -1.56 -8.47 -18.48
N GLN A 4 -0.29 -8.49 -18.07
CA GLN A 4 0.21 -9.54 -17.19
C GLN A 4 -0.55 -9.40 -15.87
N GLN A 5 -1.55 -10.26 -15.68
CA GLN A 5 -2.32 -10.29 -14.46
C GLN A 5 -1.42 -10.79 -13.33
N ASP A 6 -1.23 -9.94 -12.32
CA ASP A 6 -0.43 -10.28 -11.15
C ASP A 6 -0.97 -11.54 -10.47
N LEU A 7 -0.16 -12.61 -10.43
CA LEU A 7 -0.49 -13.83 -9.68
C LEU A 7 -0.61 -13.53 -8.17
N ALA A 8 -1.45 -14.27 -7.46
CA ALA A 8 -1.51 -14.17 -6.01
C ALA A 8 -0.35 -14.95 -5.36
N ILE A 9 0.30 -14.37 -4.35
CA ILE A 9 1.19 -15.13 -3.48
C ILE A 9 0.33 -16.07 -2.63
N LEU A 10 0.59 -17.37 -2.75
CA LEU A 10 -0.01 -18.42 -1.94
C LEU A 10 0.91 -18.78 -0.78
N CYS A 11 0.32 -19.21 0.33
CA CYS A 11 1.01 -19.76 1.49
C CYS A 11 0.34 -21.06 1.91
N PHE A 12 1.13 -22.10 2.16
CA PHE A 12 0.63 -23.40 2.65
C PHE A 12 1.64 -24.06 3.60
N GLN A 13 1.20 -25.12 4.29
CA GLN A 13 2.06 -25.99 5.09
C GLN A 13 1.79 -27.45 4.75
N HIS A 14 2.86 -28.24 4.61
CA HIS A 14 2.78 -29.67 4.32
C HIS A 14 3.44 -30.50 5.43
N CYS A 15 4.74 -30.78 5.34
CA CYS A 15 5.39 -31.73 6.25
C CYS A 15 5.79 -31.14 7.61
N ASP A 16 6.14 -29.85 7.68
CA ASP A 16 6.61 -29.16 8.89
C ASP A 16 5.67 -28.02 9.30
N LYS A 17 5.08 -28.13 10.50
CA LYS A 17 4.18 -27.11 11.07
C LYS A 17 4.85 -25.76 11.34
N LYS A 18 6.19 -25.72 11.37
CA LYS A 18 6.97 -24.49 11.56
C LYS A 18 7.45 -23.90 10.24
N ALA A 19 7.16 -24.52 9.10
CA ALA A 19 7.61 -24.06 7.80
C ALA A 19 6.43 -23.69 6.90
N ASN A 20 6.32 -22.40 6.58
CA ASN A 20 5.41 -21.92 5.55
C ASN A 20 6.09 -21.97 4.19
N VAL A 21 5.43 -22.56 3.21
CA VAL A 21 5.87 -22.52 1.81
C VAL A 21 5.08 -21.43 1.10
N LEU A 22 5.78 -20.50 0.48
CA LEU A 22 5.23 -19.38 -0.29
C LEU A 22 5.53 -19.60 -1.78
N CYS A 23 4.54 -19.39 -2.64
CA CYS A 23 4.67 -19.65 -4.09
C CYS A 23 3.63 -18.85 -4.88
N LEU A 24 3.84 -18.65 -6.19
CA LEU A 24 2.81 -18.06 -7.08
C LEU A 24 1.88 -19.11 -7.68
N GLN A 25 2.36 -20.36 -7.74
CA GLN A 25 1.64 -21.54 -8.19
C GLN A 25 2.07 -22.69 -7.27
N LEU A 26 1.14 -23.58 -6.92
CA LEU A 26 1.45 -24.73 -6.08
C LEU A 26 2.48 -25.61 -6.82
N PRO A 27 3.63 -25.95 -6.22
CA PRO A 27 4.61 -26.83 -6.86
C PRO A 27 4.09 -28.27 -6.91
N GLU A 28 4.58 -29.06 -7.87
CA GLU A 28 4.26 -30.50 -7.96
C GLU A 28 4.78 -31.26 -6.74
N ASN A 29 6.00 -30.95 -6.28
CA ASN A 29 6.60 -31.57 -5.10
C ASN A 29 6.83 -30.55 -3.98
N CYS A 30 6.72 -31.03 -2.73
CA CYS A 30 7.03 -30.27 -1.54
C CYS A 30 8.51 -29.85 -1.55
N PRO A 31 8.85 -28.56 -1.47
CA PRO A 31 10.25 -28.10 -1.50
C PRO A 31 11.04 -28.45 -0.24
N ILE A 32 10.41 -29.10 0.75
CA ILE A 32 11.03 -29.48 2.02
C ILE A 32 11.31 -30.99 2.07
N CYS A 33 10.33 -31.83 1.73
CA CYS A 33 10.44 -33.30 1.82
C CYS A 33 10.48 -34.02 0.46
N GLY A 34 10.24 -33.33 -0.66
CA GLY A 34 10.25 -33.91 -2.01
C GLY A 34 9.01 -34.73 -2.38
N LEU A 35 8.07 -34.97 -1.46
CA LEU A 35 6.82 -35.68 -1.76
C LEU A 35 5.92 -34.86 -2.70
N GLU A 36 5.25 -35.54 -3.62
CA GLU A 36 4.22 -34.97 -4.50
C GLU A 36 3.07 -34.36 -3.69
N LEU A 37 2.54 -33.23 -4.15
CA LEU A 37 1.52 -32.44 -3.44
C LEU A 37 0.10 -32.62 -3.96
N GLU A 38 -0.10 -33.21 -5.14
CA GLU A 38 -1.43 -33.32 -5.78
C GLU A 38 -2.46 -33.99 -4.88
N ASP A 39 -2.08 -35.13 -4.27
CA ASP A 39 -2.93 -35.91 -3.36
C ASP A 39 -2.45 -35.88 -1.89
N ALA A 40 -1.47 -35.03 -1.56
CA ALA A 40 -0.92 -35.00 -0.22
C ALA A 40 -1.82 -34.22 0.76
N GLU A 41 -1.98 -34.76 1.98
CA GLU A 41 -2.70 -34.06 3.04
C GLU A 41 -1.87 -32.87 3.56
N LEU A 42 -2.33 -31.66 3.22
CA LEU A 42 -1.72 -30.42 3.67
C LEU A 42 -2.17 -30.07 5.09
N ARG A 43 -1.21 -29.76 5.97
CA ARG A 43 -1.50 -29.25 7.32
C ARG A 43 -2.27 -27.93 7.30
N VAL A 44 -1.88 -27.06 6.38
CA VAL A 44 -2.57 -25.79 6.12
C VAL A 44 -2.77 -25.71 4.61
N PRO A 45 -4.02 -25.71 4.13
CA PRO A 45 -4.30 -25.62 2.70
C PRO A 45 -3.82 -24.28 2.14
N PRO A 46 -3.55 -24.20 0.83
CA PRO A 46 -3.05 -22.98 0.21
C PRO A 46 -4.05 -21.83 0.37
N PHE A 47 -3.61 -20.73 0.96
CA PHE A 47 -4.38 -19.51 1.07
C PHE A 47 -3.62 -18.34 0.45
N ARG A 48 -4.37 -17.32 -0.01
CA ARG A 48 -3.78 -16.13 -0.62
C ARG A 48 -3.27 -15.19 0.46
N ILE A 49 -2.02 -14.77 0.34
CA ILE A 49 -1.49 -13.63 1.09
C ILE A 49 -2.21 -12.37 0.62
N PRO A 50 -2.74 -11.53 1.54
CA PRO A 50 -3.48 -10.34 1.18
C PRO A 50 -2.71 -9.44 0.21
N TYR A 51 -3.37 -9.07 -0.90
CA TYR A 51 -2.83 -8.14 -1.87
C TYR A 51 -2.84 -6.72 -1.29
N PRO A 52 -1.71 -6.00 -1.24
CA PRO A 52 -1.62 -4.75 -0.50
C PRO A 52 -2.12 -3.53 -1.28
N PHE A 53 -2.40 -3.67 -2.58
CA PHE A 53 -2.85 -2.56 -3.43
C PHE A 53 -4.36 -2.60 -3.64
N LYS A 54 -4.95 -1.42 -3.79
CA LYS A 54 -6.38 -1.22 -4.00
C LYS A 54 -6.61 -0.27 -5.18
N ASN A 55 -7.79 -0.37 -5.76
CA ASN A 55 -8.35 0.71 -6.57
C ASN A 55 -8.82 1.82 -5.61
N SER A 56 -8.49 3.07 -5.90
CA SER A 56 -8.85 4.21 -5.05
C SER A 56 -10.37 4.34 -4.82
N GLN A 57 -11.19 3.91 -5.78
CA GLN A 57 -12.66 3.88 -5.65
C GLN A 57 -13.13 3.04 -4.45
N ASN A 58 -12.33 2.06 -4.03
CA ASN A 58 -12.60 1.18 -2.89
C ASN A 58 -11.85 1.63 -1.62
N ALA A 59 -11.32 2.85 -1.61
CA ALA A 59 -10.55 3.42 -0.52
C ALA A 59 -11.05 4.84 -0.22
N PRO A 60 -12.28 5.01 0.30
CA PRO A 60 -12.79 6.34 0.65
C PRO A 60 -11.98 6.95 1.81
N CYS A 61 -11.94 8.29 1.86
CA CYS A 61 -11.33 9.07 2.94
C CYS A 61 -9.94 8.59 3.36
N SER A 62 -9.09 8.37 2.37
CA SER A 62 -7.78 7.75 2.52
C SER A 62 -6.69 8.61 1.88
N ILE A 63 -5.47 8.48 2.41
CA ILE A 63 -4.29 8.87 1.67
C ILE A 63 -3.96 7.73 0.71
N VAL A 64 -3.76 8.07 -0.56
CA VAL A 64 -3.35 7.10 -1.57
C VAL A 64 -1.93 7.39 -2.03
N ILE A 65 -1.18 6.33 -2.31
CA ILE A 65 0.21 6.40 -2.75
C ILE A 65 0.40 5.47 -3.94
N LYS A 66 1.04 5.95 -5.01
CA LYS A 66 1.45 5.17 -6.18
C LYS A 66 2.88 5.52 -6.62
N PRO A 67 3.54 4.70 -7.44
CA PRO A 67 4.76 5.11 -8.10
C PRO A 67 4.49 6.31 -9.01
N SER A 68 5.44 7.25 -9.11
CA SER A 68 5.35 8.36 -10.06
C SER A 68 5.43 7.86 -11.52
N LYS A 69 6.06 6.70 -11.76
CA LYS A 69 6.18 6.05 -13.07
C LYS A 69 6.02 4.54 -12.91
N GLY A 70 5.30 3.91 -13.84
CA GLY A 70 5.08 2.46 -13.87
C GLY A 70 4.21 1.93 -12.72
N ASP A 71 4.40 0.65 -12.38
CA ASP A 71 3.70 -0.08 -11.33
C ASP A 71 4.62 -0.55 -10.19
N PHE A 72 4.02 -0.86 -9.03
CA PHE A 72 4.74 -1.33 -7.84
C PHE A 72 5.38 -2.70 -8.01
N MET A 73 4.75 -3.61 -8.76
CA MET A 73 5.10 -5.03 -8.78
C MET A 73 6.32 -5.31 -9.64
N HIS A 74 6.47 -4.63 -10.78
CA HIS A 74 7.49 -4.91 -11.78
C HIS A 74 8.53 -3.80 -11.89
N SER A 75 8.08 -2.54 -11.94
CA SER A 75 8.95 -1.42 -12.31
C SER A 75 9.48 -0.59 -11.12
N TYR A 76 8.78 -0.61 -9.99
CA TYR A 76 9.15 0.22 -8.83
C TYR A 76 10.46 -0.22 -8.16
N SER A 77 11.32 0.73 -7.83
CA SER A 77 12.48 0.56 -6.96
C SER A 77 12.47 1.65 -5.89
N SER A 78 13.24 1.48 -4.81
CA SER A 78 13.34 2.50 -3.76
C SER A 78 13.99 3.81 -4.22
N SER A 79 14.56 3.84 -5.43
CA SER A 79 15.11 5.05 -6.06
C SER A 79 14.09 5.80 -6.92
N LEU A 80 12.88 5.26 -7.10
CA LEU A 80 11.81 5.94 -7.84
C LEU A 80 10.95 6.76 -6.90
N ASP A 81 10.61 7.97 -7.35
CA ASP A 81 9.71 8.84 -6.61
C ASP A 81 8.31 8.25 -6.50
N LEU A 82 7.68 8.53 -5.36
CA LEU A 82 6.29 8.22 -5.09
C LEU A 82 5.43 9.46 -5.32
N HIS A 83 4.19 9.23 -5.73
CA HIS A 83 3.17 10.25 -5.84
C HIS A 83 2.04 9.94 -4.85
N THR A 84 1.52 10.98 -4.20
CA THR A 84 0.48 10.84 -3.17
C THR A 84 -0.71 11.74 -3.47
N GLY A 85 -1.89 11.32 -3.02
CA GLY A 85 -3.13 12.07 -3.15
C GLY A 85 -4.08 11.71 -2.02
N VAL A 86 -5.25 12.34 -2.05
CA VAL A 86 -6.32 12.14 -1.07
C VAL A 86 -7.56 11.66 -1.80
N THR A 87 -8.25 10.65 -1.28
CA THR A 87 -9.57 10.26 -1.79
C THR A 87 -10.68 10.94 -1.01
N ASP A 88 -11.73 11.39 -1.68
CA ASP A 88 -12.98 11.81 -1.03
C ASP A 88 -13.77 10.61 -0.48
N SER A 89 -14.96 10.86 0.07
CA SER A 89 -15.89 9.83 0.57
C SER A 89 -16.36 8.81 -0.48
N LYS A 90 -16.20 9.12 -1.77
CA LYS A 90 -16.58 8.29 -2.92
C LYS A 90 -15.37 7.58 -3.56
N GLY A 91 -14.17 7.76 -3.01
CA GLY A 91 -12.93 7.17 -3.54
C GLY A 91 -12.35 7.92 -4.75
N GLN A 92 -12.80 9.14 -5.00
CA GLN A 92 -12.33 10.00 -6.06
C GLN A 92 -11.03 10.70 -5.62
N VAL A 93 -9.97 10.58 -6.42
CA VAL A 93 -8.63 11.06 -6.04
C VAL A 93 -8.43 12.53 -6.38
N TYR A 94 -7.98 13.30 -5.39
CA TYR A 94 -7.46 14.66 -5.50
C TYR A 94 -5.92 14.56 -5.45
N GLU A 95 -5.27 15.01 -6.53
CA GLU A 95 -3.81 14.95 -6.68
C GLU A 95 -3.26 16.31 -7.14
N PHE A 96 -2.14 16.71 -6.55
CA PHE A 96 -1.45 17.95 -6.88
C PHE A 96 -0.13 17.63 -7.60
N ASP A 97 -0.03 18.07 -8.86
CA ASP A 97 1.18 17.94 -9.67
C ASP A 97 1.49 19.24 -10.43
N LYS A 98 2.44 19.18 -11.37
CA LYS A 98 2.83 20.32 -12.21
C LYS A 98 1.69 20.98 -13.01
N SER A 99 0.54 20.31 -13.14
CA SER A 99 -0.67 20.85 -13.78
C SER A 99 -1.62 21.54 -12.80
N GLY A 100 -1.26 21.63 -11.52
CA GLY A 100 -2.12 22.11 -10.46
C GLY A 100 -2.87 20.98 -9.77
N LEU A 101 -3.77 21.35 -8.87
CA LEU A 101 -4.63 20.39 -8.18
C LEU A 101 -5.75 19.96 -9.12
N LYS A 102 -5.96 18.65 -9.19
CA LYS A 102 -6.98 18.06 -10.04
C LYS A 102 -7.63 16.87 -9.37
N VAL A 103 -8.84 16.61 -9.85
CA VAL A 103 -9.61 15.42 -9.52
C VAL A 103 -9.43 14.40 -10.64
N GLY A 104 -8.77 13.28 -10.35
CA GLY A 104 -8.36 12.28 -11.36
C GLY A 104 -9.57 11.59 -11.99
N LYS A 105 -9.73 11.61 -13.31
CA LYS A 105 -10.88 10.95 -13.96
C LYS A 105 -10.90 9.44 -13.72
N LEU A 106 -12.06 8.91 -13.35
CA LEU A 106 -12.22 7.47 -13.08
C LEU A 106 -12.14 6.63 -14.37
N PRO A 107 -11.53 5.43 -14.32
CA PRO A 107 -10.81 4.86 -13.17
C PRO A 107 -9.43 5.52 -12.99
N ALA A 108 -9.25 6.16 -11.83
CA ALA A 108 -7.98 6.75 -11.42
C ALA A 108 -7.32 5.81 -10.41
N TRP A 109 -5.99 5.67 -10.43
CA TRP A 109 -5.23 5.00 -9.37
C TRP A 109 -5.73 3.58 -9.05
N THR A 110 -5.79 2.72 -10.07
CA THR A 110 -6.27 1.33 -9.98
C THR A 110 -5.38 0.41 -9.13
N GLN A 111 -4.10 0.75 -8.99
CA GLN A 111 -3.15 0.09 -8.09
C GLN A 111 -2.44 1.13 -7.22
N CYS A 112 -3.02 1.40 -6.04
CA CYS A 112 -2.43 2.29 -5.05
C CYS A 112 -2.36 1.64 -3.66
N VAL A 113 -1.45 2.13 -2.84
CA VAL A 113 -1.45 1.86 -1.40
C VAL A 113 -2.42 2.85 -0.77
N ALA A 114 -3.44 2.34 -0.10
CA ALA A 114 -4.41 3.17 0.62
C ALA A 114 -4.13 3.12 2.13
N VAL A 115 -4.03 4.31 2.73
CA VAL A 115 -3.89 4.50 4.17
C VAL A 115 -5.15 5.21 4.68
N PRO A 116 -6.10 4.47 5.28
CA PRO A 116 -7.34 5.06 5.76
C PRO A 116 -7.06 5.96 6.96
N VAL A 117 -7.55 7.20 6.92
CA VAL A 117 -7.29 8.19 7.97
C VAL A 117 -8.37 8.17 9.05
N ILE A 118 -9.63 8.03 8.64
CA ILE A 118 -10.80 8.16 9.53
C ILE A 118 -11.61 6.85 9.67
N ALA A 119 -11.02 5.68 9.38
CA ALA A 119 -11.75 4.40 9.39
C ALA A 119 -12.39 4.02 10.74
N GLN A 120 -11.90 4.58 11.84
CA GLN A 120 -12.44 4.35 13.20
C GLN A 120 -13.45 5.42 13.63
N GLN A 121 -13.75 6.39 12.76
CA GLN A 121 -14.61 7.52 13.06
C GLN A 121 -16.07 7.26 12.64
N ASN A 122 -17.00 8.10 13.11
CA ASN A 122 -18.41 8.01 12.75
C ASN A 122 -18.72 8.61 11.36
N ASN A 123 -19.95 8.43 10.88
CA ASN A 123 -20.36 8.86 9.54
C ASN A 123 -20.25 10.38 9.29
N ALA A 124 -20.35 11.23 10.34
CA ALA A 124 -20.23 12.68 10.19
C ALA A 124 -18.84 13.11 9.69
N TRP A 125 -17.81 12.28 9.92
CA TRP A 125 -16.47 12.54 9.42
C TRP A 125 -16.35 12.44 7.90
N TYR A 126 -17.22 11.70 7.21
CA TYR A 126 -17.21 11.65 5.74
C TYR A 126 -17.63 13.00 5.15
N GLU A 127 -18.69 13.61 5.69
CA GLU A 127 -19.14 14.94 5.28
C GLU A 127 -18.11 16.01 5.62
N PHE A 128 -17.52 15.95 6.82
CA PHE A 128 -16.47 16.89 7.23
C PHE A 128 -15.20 16.76 6.40
N TRP A 129 -14.82 15.53 6.02
CA TRP A 129 -13.70 15.25 5.13
C TRP A 129 -13.90 15.90 3.76
N ASP A 130 -15.03 15.63 3.11
CA ASP A 130 -15.35 16.19 1.80
C ASP A 130 -15.47 17.72 1.84
N TYR A 131 -16.10 18.26 2.89
CA TYR A 131 -16.15 19.70 3.12
C TYR A 131 -14.74 20.30 3.21
N THR A 132 -13.88 19.73 4.06
CA THR A 132 -12.50 20.20 4.24
C THR A 132 -11.70 20.10 2.93
N LEU A 133 -11.94 19.06 2.14
CA LEU A 133 -11.28 18.86 0.86
C LEU A 133 -11.70 19.92 -0.15
N SER A 134 -12.98 20.27 -0.19
CA SER A 134 -13.51 21.35 -1.03
C SER A 134 -12.95 22.73 -0.66
N ILE A 135 -12.81 23.01 0.64
CA ILE A 135 -12.18 24.26 1.12
C ILE A 135 -10.70 24.29 0.78
N THR A 136 -10.00 23.15 0.93
CA THR A 136 -8.58 23.06 0.59
C THR A 136 -8.40 23.27 -0.91
N GLU A 137 -9.19 22.60 -1.74
CA GLU A 137 -9.16 22.73 -3.20
C GLU A 137 -9.36 24.17 -3.68
N GLY A 138 -10.27 24.92 -3.04
CA GLY A 138 -10.56 26.30 -3.39
C GLY A 138 -9.45 27.32 -3.05
N GLN A 139 -8.36 26.91 -2.37
CA GLN A 139 -7.26 27.83 -2.04
C GLN A 139 -6.38 28.10 -3.27
N GLU A 140 -6.08 29.38 -3.52
CA GLU A 140 -5.32 29.82 -4.70
C GLU A 140 -3.95 29.17 -4.82
N GLN A 141 -3.32 28.78 -3.71
CA GLN A 141 -1.98 28.18 -3.70
C GLN A 141 -1.90 26.85 -4.47
N TRP A 142 -2.99 26.14 -4.70
CA TRP A 142 -2.96 24.82 -5.37
C TRP A 142 -3.00 24.87 -6.91
N ASN A 143 -2.60 26.00 -7.49
CA ASN A 143 -2.51 26.17 -8.93
C ASN A 143 -1.15 25.67 -9.49
N SER A 144 -1.05 25.52 -10.81
CA SER A 144 0.16 25.00 -11.47
C SER A 144 1.39 25.90 -11.36
N SER A 145 1.20 27.22 -11.28
CA SER A 145 2.31 28.19 -11.20
C SER A 145 2.98 28.22 -9.82
N GLU A 146 2.28 27.75 -8.79
CA GLU A 146 2.79 27.61 -7.42
C GLU A 146 3.48 26.26 -7.19
N TYR A 147 3.47 25.35 -8.17
CA TYR A 147 4.06 24.02 -8.01
C TYR A 147 5.59 24.08 -7.93
N ASP A 148 6.17 23.50 -6.88
CA ASP A 148 7.60 23.25 -6.74
C ASP A 148 7.86 21.80 -6.30
N GLU A 149 8.64 21.07 -7.08
CA GLU A 149 8.91 19.65 -6.86
C GLU A 149 9.51 19.35 -5.47
N LYS A 150 10.23 20.30 -4.86
CA LYS A 150 10.89 20.12 -3.56
C LYS A 150 10.04 20.60 -2.40
N THR A 151 9.50 21.81 -2.49
CA THR A 151 8.86 22.52 -1.37
C THR A 151 7.35 22.60 -1.46
N HIS A 152 6.77 22.50 -2.66
CA HIS A 152 5.33 22.66 -2.88
C HIS A 152 4.78 21.67 -3.91
N ASN A 153 4.56 20.43 -3.46
CA ASN A 153 4.24 19.26 -4.29
C ASN A 153 3.07 18.46 -3.69
N CYS A 154 2.81 17.26 -4.22
CA CYS A 154 1.74 16.38 -3.73
C CYS A 154 1.76 16.13 -2.21
N TYR A 155 2.94 16.10 -1.57
CA TYR A 155 3.03 15.95 -0.11
C TYR A 155 2.60 17.20 0.65
N SER A 156 2.94 18.39 0.16
CA SER A 156 2.49 19.63 0.82
C SER A 156 0.97 19.75 0.77
N PHE A 157 0.35 19.34 -0.33
CA PHE A 157 -1.12 19.26 -0.46
C PHE A 157 -1.73 18.32 0.58
N VAL A 158 -1.30 17.06 0.63
CA VAL A 158 -1.82 16.06 1.59
C VAL A 158 -1.62 16.55 3.03
N ILE A 159 -0.44 17.09 3.36
CA ILE A 159 -0.15 17.59 4.71
C ILE A 159 -1.04 18.79 5.07
N ALA A 160 -1.22 19.75 4.15
CA ALA A 160 -2.07 20.91 4.37
C ALA A 160 -3.53 20.50 4.62
N PHE A 161 -4.07 19.62 3.77
CA PHE A 161 -5.41 19.06 3.94
C PHE A 161 -5.58 18.38 5.31
N LEU A 162 -4.67 17.48 5.68
CA LEU A 162 -4.76 16.74 6.95
C LEU A 162 -4.65 17.65 8.18
N ARG A 163 -3.89 18.76 8.09
CA ARG A 163 -3.83 19.76 9.17
C ARG A 163 -5.18 20.43 9.38
N MET A 164 -5.94 20.68 8.31
CA MET A 164 -7.26 21.30 8.39
C MET A 164 -8.30 20.41 9.08
N LEU A 165 -8.14 19.10 9.04
CA LEU A 165 -8.98 18.15 9.79
C LEU A 165 -8.80 18.25 11.31
N GLN A 166 -7.70 18.84 11.78
CA GLN A 166 -7.37 19.05 13.20
C GLN A 166 -7.38 17.78 14.08
N ILE A 167 -7.20 16.60 13.50
CA ILE A 167 -7.12 15.31 14.21
C ILE A 167 -5.87 15.30 15.11
N PRO A 168 -6.01 15.25 16.46
CA PRO A 168 -4.89 15.38 17.38
C PRO A 168 -3.79 14.33 17.18
N GLU A 169 -4.16 13.09 16.87
CA GLU A 169 -3.26 11.95 16.71
C GLU A 169 -2.33 12.12 15.50
N LEU A 170 -2.75 12.90 14.49
CA LEU A 170 -1.94 13.14 13.29
C LEU A 170 -0.98 14.32 13.47
N LYS A 171 -1.26 15.27 14.37
CA LYS A 171 -0.49 16.53 14.51
C LYS A 171 1.03 16.31 14.61
N PRO A 172 1.57 15.34 15.37
CA PRO A 172 3.01 15.12 15.46
C PRO A 172 3.64 14.77 14.10
N SER A 173 2.90 14.06 13.26
CA SER A 173 3.33 13.54 11.95
C SER A 173 3.26 14.58 10.83
N LEU A 174 2.55 15.69 11.03
CA LEU A 174 2.23 16.65 9.97
C LEU A 174 3.12 17.89 9.99
N LYS A 175 4.33 17.86 10.58
CA LYS A 175 5.23 19.03 10.65
C LYS A 175 5.85 19.40 9.31
N ASP A 176 6.32 18.40 8.58
CA ASP A 176 7.01 18.53 7.31
C ASP A 176 6.97 17.19 6.56
N LYS A 177 7.44 17.19 5.30
CA LYS A 177 7.45 16.00 4.44
C LYS A 177 8.22 14.82 5.04
N LEU A 178 9.38 15.06 5.65
CA LEU A 178 10.21 13.98 6.22
C LEU A 178 9.50 13.36 7.42
N THR A 179 9.01 14.19 8.34
CA THR A 179 8.25 13.73 9.52
C THR A 179 7.01 12.93 9.12
N PHE A 180 6.30 13.37 8.08
CA PHE A 180 5.13 12.67 7.55
C PHE A 180 5.49 11.28 7.00
N LEU A 181 6.55 11.20 6.18
CA LEU A 181 7.00 9.94 5.56
C LEU A 181 7.47 8.89 6.57
N VAL A 182 8.09 9.31 7.68
CA VAL A 182 8.59 8.40 8.73
C VAL A 182 7.59 8.19 9.86
N SER A 183 6.37 8.71 9.73
CA SER A 183 5.36 8.59 10.77
C SER A 183 4.92 7.14 11.01
N ASP A 184 4.56 6.83 12.26
CA ASP A 184 3.95 5.54 12.64
C ASP A 184 2.63 5.28 11.91
N PHE A 185 2.06 6.32 11.28
CA PHE A 185 0.87 6.23 10.46
C PHE A 185 1.13 5.66 9.06
N LEU A 186 2.20 6.09 8.36
CA LEU A 186 2.49 5.65 6.99
C LEU A 186 3.43 4.45 6.92
N VAL A 187 4.41 4.37 7.84
CA VAL A 187 5.48 3.37 7.80
C VAL A 187 4.96 1.93 7.82
N PRO A 188 3.95 1.55 8.63
CA PRO A 188 3.43 0.18 8.63
C PRO A 188 2.87 -0.24 7.27
N HIS A 189 2.15 0.65 6.59
CA HIS A 189 1.54 0.39 5.29
C HIS A 189 2.60 0.24 4.19
N THR A 190 3.56 1.16 4.14
CA THR A 190 4.65 1.13 3.15
C THR A 190 5.60 -0.04 3.37
N LYS A 191 5.88 -0.43 4.61
CA LYS A 191 6.71 -1.59 4.94
C LYS A 191 6.08 -2.91 4.51
N ASN A 192 4.77 -3.08 4.71
CA ASN A 192 4.06 -4.27 4.27
C ASN A 192 4.06 -4.39 2.74
N VAL A 193 3.87 -3.28 2.04
CA VAL A 193 3.97 -3.19 0.57
C VAL A 193 5.37 -3.60 0.10
N ALA A 194 6.42 -3.01 0.68
CA ALA A 194 7.81 -3.33 0.31
C ALA A 194 8.14 -4.82 0.50
N ARG A 195 7.68 -5.42 1.61
CA ARG A 195 7.83 -6.87 1.88
C ARG A 195 7.10 -7.71 0.84
N TYR A 196 5.87 -7.33 0.48
CA TYR A 196 5.09 -8.04 -0.53
C TYR A 196 5.76 -8.01 -1.90
N ILE A 197 6.17 -6.83 -2.37
CA ILE A 197 6.87 -6.65 -3.66
C ILE A 197 8.15 -7.49 -3.69
N THR A 198 8.95 -7.42 -2.62
CA THR A 198 10.21 -8.17 -2.52
C THR A 198 9.96 -9.68 -2.60
N LEU A 199 8.97 -10.18 -1.86
CA LEU A 199 8.60 -11.60 -1.89
C LEU A 199 8.07 -12.00 -3.26
N TYR A 200 7.19 -11.21 -3.86
CA TYR A 200 6.63 -11.49 -5.18
C TYR A 200 7.71 -11.66 -6.24
N ARG A 201 8.63 -10.69 -6.33
CA ARG A 201 9.74 -10.71 -7.29
C ARG A 201 10.67 -11.89 -7.05
N LYS A 202 10.93 -12.23 -5.78
CA LYS A 202 11.69 -13.43 -5.45
C LYS A 202 11.01 -14.69 -5.96
N LEU A 203 9.69 -14.80 -5.81
CA LEU A 203 8.93 -15.96 -6.26
C LEU A 203 8.80 -16.07 -7.79
N LEU A 204 8.82 -14.96 -8.53
CA LEU A 204 8.90 -14.99 -9.99
C LEU A 204 10.14 -15.77 -10.47
N HIS A 205 11.27 -15.60 -9.77
CA HIS A 205 12.54 -16.27 -10.06
C HIS A 205 12.64 -17.66 -9.44
N ASP A 206 12.45 -17.77 -8.12
CA ASP A 206 12.75 -18.98 -7.33
C ASP A 206 11.60 -20.01 -7.34
N LYS A 207 10.41 -19.65 -7.85
CA LYS A 207 9.13 -20.40 -7.82
C LYS A 207 8.54 -20.65 -6.43
N CYS A 208 9.37 -20.95 -5.44
CA CYS A 208 8.99 -21.21 -4.06
C CYS A 208 9.95 -20.55 -3.07
N TYR A 209 9.43 -20.19 -1.90
CA TYR A 209 10.22 -19.69 -0.77
C TYR A 209 9.74 -20.34 0.53
N VAL A 210 10.66 -20.97 1.27
CA VAL A 210 10.36 -21.62 2.54
C VAL A 210 10.70 -20.68 3.70
N LYS A 211 9.68 -20.21 4.41
CA LYS A 211 9.82 -19.38 5.62
C LYS A 211 9.66 -20.25 6.87
N ARG A 212 10.75 -20.48 7.60
CA ARG A 212 10.72 -21.18 8.89
C ARG A 212 10.45 -20.21 10.04
N GLY A 213 9.57 -20.58 10.97
CA GLY A 213 9.37 -19.87 12.22
C GLY A 213 10.61 -19.99 13.12
N LEU A 214 10.92 -18.94 13.88
CA LEU A 214 11.97 -19.00 14.88
C LEU A 214 11.60 -20.06 15.92
N SER A 215 12.54 -20.96 16.24
CA SER A 215 12.41 -21.79 17.43
C SER A 215 12.49 -20.88 18.66
N GLU A 216 11.51 -20.97 19.55
CA GLU A 216 11.67 -20.49 20.93
C GLU A 216 12.97 -21.12 21.46
N ALA A 217 14.00 -20.29 21.65
CA ALA A 217 15.20 -20.72 22.33
C ALA A 217 14.75 -21.19 23.71
N ARG A 218 14.95 -22.48 24.00
CA ARG A 218 14.75 -23.06 25.32
C ARG A 218 15.47 -22.14 26.31
N GLN A 219 14.73 -21.51 27.21
CA GLN A 219 15.30 -20.98 28.43
C GLN A 219 15.91 -22.19 29.15
N ALA A 220 17.24 -22.30 29.06
CA ALA A 220 18.00 -23.25 29.84
C ALA A 220 18.32 -22.58 31.18
N HIS A 221 17.67 -23.12 32.22
CA HIS A 221 18.01 -23.14 33.65
C HIS A 221 18.66 -21.89 34.28
#